data_AF-A0A419GSX4-F1
#
_entry.id   AF-A0A419GSX4-F1
#
_cell.length_a   1.000
_cell.length_b   1.000
_cell.length_c   1.000
_cell.angle_alpha   90.00
_cell.angle_beta   90.00
_cell.angle_gamma   90.00
#
_symmetry.space_group_name_H-M   'P 1'
#
loop_
_entity.id
_entity.type
_entity.pdbx_description
1 polymer ?
#
loop_
_entity_poly.entity_id
_entity_poly.type
_entity_poly.pdbx_seq_one_letter_code
_entity_poly.pdbx_strand_id
1 'polypeptide(L)'
;PQAKRVGNPSAERFRTSRNDDYEALLAYVLVIAFSVIWRVNVYMLLRNRPQKVALFIAGLLFLDMSFAGEKQPDHTRFIGPNVTSATNLHFSGKYCEECHEKAPVRGKDSYLRFNGSFTQLCRCHGYTSGNYIHPVDIVPSEEKKARIPEELPLQDGKITCLTCHDIYRQCLENRDLNRMSQAARKFYRNELMFLRGNTLEKRTTLCFRCHDEQKYRMLDPHNQLTADGKVIAEKCLYCHVEKPDENKAGYGDVKLIGDIKVLCQRCHGPYDRHPASVDHYIQPSGKIHRRMQRLEEDLGLVLPLDQMGKLTCVTCHNPHDKGVIPDDQFGSKGAAEKYKHRIPEKMCKSCHGM
;
A
#
# COMPACT_ATOMS: atom_id res chain seq x y z
N PRO A 1 40.44 25.21 -11.72
CA PRO A 1 39.03 25.39 -11.27
C PRO A 1 38.55 24.14 -10.50
N GLN A 2 38.89 24.10 -9.21
CA GLN A 2 38.56 23.01 -8.28
C GLN A 2 37.14 23.21 -7.71
N ALA A 3 36.27 22.23 -7.89
CA ALA A 3 34.95 22.20 -7.27
C ALA A 3 35.07 21.71 -5.82
N LYS A 4 34.63 22.56 -4.88
CA LYS A 4 34.57 22.32 -3.44
C LYS A 4 33.63 21.14 -3.14
N ARG A 5 34.15 20.13 -2.43
CA ARG A 5 33.35 19.14 -1.70
C ARG A 5 32.70 19.82 -0.51
N VAL A 6 31.37 19.82 -0.46
CA VAL A 6 30.61 20.23 0.72
C VAL A 6 30.61 19.05 1.69
N GLY A 7 31.22 19.26 2.86
CA GLY A 7 31.27 18.30 3.94
C GLY A 7 29.91 18.11 4.59
N ASN A 8 29.63 16.87 4.99
CA ASN A 8 28.45 16.46 5.73
C ASN A 8 28.68 16.74 7.23
N PRO A 9 27.88 17.60 7.90
CA PRO A 9 28.04 17.81 9.33
C PRO A 9 27.17 16.85 10.14
N SER A 10 27.76 16.45 11.28
CA SER A 10 27.17 16.05 12.55
C SER A 10 26.33 14.77 12.60
N ALA A 11 27.01 13.71 13.04
CA ALA A 11 26.48 12.83 14.06
C ALA A 11 26.19 13.64 15.33
N GLU A 12 24.91 13.83 15.66
CA GLU A 12 24.48 14.35 16.95
C GLU A 12 23.49 13.39 17.60
N ARG A 13 23.71 13.18 18.91
CA ARG A 13 23.15 12.14 19.76
C ARG A 13 21.63 12.22 19.86
N PHE A 14 20.93 11.13 19.55
CA PHE A 14 19.59 10.89 20.07
C PHE A 14 19.68 10.35 21.50
N ARG A 15 19.33 11.19 22.48
CA ARG A 15 18.73 10.73 23.74
C ARG A 15 17.27 10.43 23.43
N THR A 16 16.88 9.16 23.46
CA THR A 16 15.47 8.78 23.56
C THR A 16 14.93 9.29 24.90
N SER A 17 13.72 9.83 24.88
CA SER A 17 13.06 10.33 26.09
C SER A 17 12.68 9.11 26.95
N ARG A 18 13.05 9.10 28.22
CA ARG A 18 12.67 8.05 29.19
C ARG A 18 11.16 7.96 29.43
N ASN A 19 10.36 8.89 28.89
CA ASN A 19 8.94 8.99 29.24
C ASN A 19 8.06 8.00 28.49
N ASP A 20 8.47 7.54 27.30
CA ASP A 20 7.66 6.62 26.49
C ASP A 20 7.60 5.21 27.11
N ASP A 21 8.62 4.81 27.88
CA ASP A 21 8.66 3.54 28.58
C ASP A 21 7.76 3.51 29.84
N TYR A 22 7.48 4.67 30.46
CA TYR A 22 6.61 4.76 31.63
C TYR A 22 5.13 4.63 31.28
N GLU A 23 4.68 5.21 30.17
CA GLU A 23 3.28 5.12 29.71
C GLU A 23 2.92 3.68 29.32
N ALA A 24 3.83 2.97 28.65
CA ALA A 24 3.65 1.56 28.30
C ALA A 24 3.59 0.66 29.54
N LEU A 25 4.43 0.92 30.55
CA LEU A 25 4.43 0.18 31.81
C LEU A 25 3.15 0.46 32.62
N LEU A 26 2.69 1.72 32.66
CA LEU A 26 1.47 2.11 33.37
C LEU A 26 0.23 1.45 32.74
N ALA A 27 0.14 1.44 31.41
CA ALA A 27 -0.92 0.76 30.68
C ALA A 27 -0.93 -0.75 30.98
N TYR A 28 0.24 -1.39 31.01
CA TYR A 28 0.36 -2.82 31.32
C TYR A 28 -0.07 -3.15 32.76
N VAL A 29 0.35 -2.33 33.73
CA VAL A 29 -0.05 -2.49 35.15
C VAL A 29 -1.55 -2.30 35.33
N LEU A 30 -2.16 -1.34 34.63
CA LEU A 30 -3.62 -1.11 34.68
C LEU A 30 -4.39 -2.30 34.11
N VAL A 31 -3.94 -2.93 33.01
CA VAL A 31 -4.57 -4.13 32.45
C VAL A 31 -4.51 -5.31 33.44
N ILE A 32 -3.36 -5.52 34.10
CA ILE A 32 -3.23 -6.58 35.11
C ILE A 32 -4.12 -6.30 36.32
N ALA A 33 -4.11 -5.08 36.85
CA ALA A 33 -4.94 -4.69 37.98
C ALA A 33 -6.43 -4.88 37.67
N PHE A 34 -6.87 -4.49 36.47
CA PHE A 34 -8.24 -4.69 36.03
C PHE A 34 -8.58 -6.18 35.90
N SER A 35 -7.67 -7.00 35.37
CA SER A 35 -7.86 -8.46 35.26
C SER A 35 -8.01 -9.13 36.63
N VAL A 36 -7.21 -8.73 37.63
CA VAL A 36 -7.28 -9.28 38.99
C VAL A 36 -8.55 -8.85 39.70
N ILE A 37 -8.90 -7.55 39.66
CA ILE A 37 -10.13 -7.03 40.26
C ILE A 37 -11.37 -7.68 39.61
N TRP A 38 -11.34 -7.87 38.30
CA TRP A 38 -12.42 -8.54 37.57
C TRP A 38 -12.57 -10.00 37.99
N ARG A 39 -11.47 -10.77 38.07
CA ARG A 39 -11.51 -12.18 38.52
C ARG A 39 -12.05 -12.34 39.94
N VAL A 40 -11.65 -11.45 40.87
CA VAL A 40 -12.14 -11.49 42.26
C VAL A 40 -13.62 -11.15 42.35
N ASN A 41 -14.09 -10.13 41.62
CA ASN A 41 -15.50 -9.73 41.63
C ASN A 41 -16.39 -10.77 40.93
N VAL A 42 -15.95 -11.34 39.81
CA VAL A 42 -16.67 -12.41 39.11
C VAL A 42 -16.77 -13.66 39.99
N TYR A 43 -15.71 -14.04 40.70
CA TYR A 43 -15.73 -15.16 41.63
C TYR A 43 -16.70 -14.93 42.80
N MET A 44 -16.70 -13.73 43.40
CA MET A 44 -17.64 -13.35 44.47
C MET A 44 -19.10 -13.33 43.99
N LEU A 45 -19.35 -12.86 42.76
CA LEU A 45 -20.68 -12.83 42.15
C LEU A 45 -21.20 -14.23 41.79
N LEU A 46 -20.32 -15.11 41.28
CA LEU A 46 -20.64 -16.51 40.96
C LEU A 46 -21.05 -17.31 42.19
N ARG A 47 -20.44 -17.02 43.36
CA ARG A 47 -20.74 -17.73 44.61
C ARG A 47 -22.08 -17.33 45.23
N ASN A 48 -22.51 -16.08 45.09
CA ASN A 48 -23.65 -15.55 45.84
C ASN A 48 -24.95 -15.38 45.02
N ARG A 49 -24.87 -15.21 43.68
CA ARG A 49 -26.06 -14.97 42.82
C ARG A 49 -25.90 -15.54 41.40
N PRO A 50 -25.91 -16.86 41.21
CA PRO A 50 -25.63 -17.50 39.91
C PRO A 50 -26.58 -17.07 38.79
N GLN A 51 -27.85 -16.78 39.10
CA GLN A 51 -28.84 -16.33 38.12
C GLN A 51 -28.54 -14.93 37.54
N LYS A 52 -27.93 -14.03 38.31
CA LYS A 52 -27.56 -12.69 37.82
C LYS A 52 -26.30 -12.73 36.96
N VAL A 53 -25.40 -13.68 37.22
CA VAL A 53 -24.20 -13.89 36.39
C VAL A 53 -24.57 -14.48 35.03
N ALA A 54 -25.53 -15.41 34.98
CA ALA A 54 -26.03 -15.95 33.70
C ALA A 54 -26.63 -14.86 32.80
N LEU A 55 -27.43 -13.93 33.36
CA LEU A 55 -27.98 -12.79 32.63
C LEU A 55 -26.91 -11.79 32.17
N PHE A 56 -25.88 -11.56 32.97
CA PHE A 56 -24.77 -10.66 32.62
C PHE A 56 -23.86 -11.26 31.53
N ILE A 57 -23.56 -12.56 31.61
CA ILE A 57 -22.81 -13.29 30.56
C ILE A 57 -23.62 -13.33 29.26
N ALA A 58 -24.94 -13.58 29.33
CA ALA A 58 -25.80 -13.51 28.15
C ALA A 58 -25.83 -12.09 27.55
N GLY A 59 -25.85 -11.04 28.38
CA GLY A 59 -25.73 -9.65 27.92
C GLY A 59 -24.39 -9.32 27.27
N LEU A 60 -23.28 -9.82 27.82
CA LEU A 60 -21.95 -9.66 27.23
C LEU A 60 -21.80 -10.41 25.90
N LEU A 61 -22.34 -11.63 25.80
CA LEU A 61 -22.37 -12.38 24.54
C LEU A 61 -23.23 -11.66 23.48
N PHE A 62 -24.30 -10.97 23.87
CA PHE A 62 -25.07 -10.13 22.96
C PHE A 62 -24.34 -8.84 22.54
N LEU A 63 -23.51 -8.25 23.41
CA LEU A 63 -22.67 -7.09 23.06
C LEU A 63 -21.47 -7.49 22.17
N ASP A 64 -20.90 -8.68 22.35
CA ASP A 64 -19.77 -9.17 21.54
C ASP A 64 -20.20 -9.48 20.10
N MET A 65 -21.47 -9.83 19.85
CA MET A 65 -22.00 -9.98 18.48
C MET A 65 -22.12 -8.64 17.72
N SER A 66 -21.99 -7.49 18.40
CA SER A 66 -21.97 -6.17 17.75
C SER A 66 -20.56 -5.74 17.31
N PHE A 67 -19.52 -6.46 17.74
CA PHE A 67 -18.13 -6.31 17.28
C PHE A 67 -17.68 -7.51 16.44
N ALA A 68 -18.62 -8.18 15.76
CA ALA A 68 -18.26 -9.02 14.63
C ALA A 68 -17.52 -8.13 13.62
N GLY A 69 -16.19 -8.22 13.62
CA GLY A 69 -15.31 -7.41 12.78
C GLY A 69 -15.89 -7.32 11.39
N GLU A 70 -16.10 -6.08 10.93
CA GLU A 70 -16.66 -5.77 9.63
C GLU A 70 -15.94 -6.66 8.61
N LYS A 71 -16.65 -7.66 8.08
CA LYS A 71 -16.06 -8.64 7.15
C LYS A 71 -15.37 -7.83 6.08
N GLN A 72 -14.07 -8.05 5.89
CA GLN A 72 -13.37 -7.38 4.81
C GLN A 72 -14.19 -7.58 3.54
N PRO A 73 -14.57 -6.49 2.87
CA PRO A 73 -15.49 -6.56 1.75
C PRO A 73 -14.91 -7.48 0.70
N ASP A 74 -15.76 -8.24 0.03
CA ASP A 74 -15.34 -9.09 -1.08
C ASP A 74 -14.85 -8.20 -2.22
N HIS A 75 -13.55 -7.90 -2.21
CA HIS A 75 -12.86 -7.05 -3.17
C HIS A 75 -12.89 -7.63 -4.60
N THR A 76 -13.42 -8.84 -4.78
CA THR A 76 -13.40 -9.56 -6.06
C THR A 76 -14.71 -9.49 -6.83
N ARG A 77 -15.81 -9.02 -6.22
CA ARG A 77 -17.11 -8.98 -6.91
C ARG A 77 -17.32 -7.65 -7.66
N PHE A 78 -17.25 -7.72 -8.98
CA PHE A 78 -17.68 -6.65 -9.88
C PHE A 78 -19.17 -6.75 -10.19
N ILE A 79 -19.80 -5.63 -10.55
CA ILE A 79 -21.23 -5.59 -10.89
C ILE A 79 -21.44 -6.19 -12.28
N GLY A 80 -20.63 -5.77 -13.25
CA GLY A 80 -20.68 -6.22 -14.62
C GLY A 80 -20.00 -7.59 -14.79
N PRO A 81 -20.62 -8.54 -15.51
CA PRO A 81 -20.06 -9.89 -15.69
C PRO A 81 -18.74 -9.93 -16.47
N ASN A 82 -18.41 -8.84 -17.20
CA ASN A 82 -17.21 -8.72 -18.01
C ASN A 82 -16.16 -7.77 -17.39
N VAL A 83 -16.38 -7.33 -16.15
CA VAL A 83 -15.44 -6.46 -15.45
C VAL A 83 -14.50 -7.32 -14.61
N THR A 84 -13.21 -7.08 -14.78
CA THR A 84 -12.13 -7.76 -14.05
C THR A 84 -11.20 -6.71 -13.43
N SER A 85 -10.28 -7.13 -12.58
CA SER A 85 -9.23 -6.25 -12.05
C SER A 85 -8.33 -5.63 -13.14
N ALA A 86 -8.28 -6.24 -14.33
CA ALA A 86 -7.55 -5.72 -15.48
C ALA A 86 -8.38 -4.73 -16.33
N THR A 87 -9.68 -4.63 -16.11
CA THR A 87 -10.56 -3.75 -16.89
C THR A 87 -10.36 -2.30 -16.45
N ASN A 88 -9.94 -1.43 -17.38
CA ASN A 88 -9.88 0.00 -17.11
C ASN A 88 -11.30 0.60 -17.12
N LEU A 89 -11.82 0.92 -15.94
CA LEU A 89 -13.15 1.50 -15.77
C LEU A 89 -13.17 3.02 -16.00
N HIS A 90 -12.00 3.67 -15.90
CA HIS A 90 -11.86 5.12 -15.91
C HIS A 90 -12.04 5.71 -17.31
N PHE A 91 -12.67 6.88 -17.38
CA PHE A 91 -12.86 7.69 -18.61
C PHE A 91 -13.60 6.98 -19.75
N SER A 92 -14.18 5.82 -19.49
CA SER A 92 -14.82 5.01 -20.54
C SER A 92 -16.27 5.45 -20.80
N GLY A 93 -16.96 5.95 -19.77
CA GLY A 93 -18.42 6.12 -19.74
C GLY A 93 -19.21 4.80 -19.85
N LYS A 94 -18.52 3.65 -19.98
CA LYS A 94 -19.14 2.34 -20.23
C LYS A 94 -19.51 1.60 -18.95
N TYR A 95 -18.78 1.87 -17.87
CA TYR A 95 -18.87 1.12 -16.61
C TYR A 95 -19.38 1.98 -15.46
N CYS A 96 -20.24 2.96 -15.75
CA CYS A 96 -20.81 3.86 -14.73
C CYS A 96 -21.50 3.07 -13.61
N GLU A 97 -22.10 1.93 -13.94
CA GLU A 97 -22.80 1.06 -12.97
C GLU A 97 -21.87 0.38 -11.96
N GLU A 98 -20.56 0.36 -12.17
CA GLU A 98 -19.60 -0.13 -11.15
C GLU A 98 -19.51 0.84 -9.95
N CYS A 99 -19.77 2.12 -10.19
CA CYS A 99 -19.66 3.17 -9.18
C CYS A 99 -21.01 3.74 -8.78
N HIS A 100 -21.99 3.71 -9.70
CA HIS A 100 -23.28 4.35 -9.52
C HIS A 100 -24.42 3.32 -9.57
N GLU A 101 -25.45 3.52 -8.75
CA GLU A 101 -26.67 2.72 -8.79
C GLU A 101 -27.52 3.03 -10.03
N LYS A 102 -27.41 4.26 -10.52
CA LYS A 102 -28.03 4.76 -11.76
C LYS A 102 -27.25 5.95 -12.29
N ALA A 103 -27.50 6.33 -13.54
CA ALA A 103 -26.77 7.42 -14.18
C ALA A 103 -26.88 8.74 -13.39
N PRO A 104 -25.76 9.35 -12.97
CA PRO A 104 -25.77 10.62 -12.27
C PRO A 104 -26.16 11.76 -13.22
N VAL A 105 -26.84 12.78 -12.69
CA VAL A 105 -27.20 14.01 -13.44
C VAL A 105 -26.45 15.18 -12.83
N ARG A 106 -25.87 16.04 -13.68
CA ARG A 106 -25.10 17.21 -13.24
C ARG A 106 -25.92 18.08 -12.27
N GLY A 107 -25.34 18.39 -11.11
CA GLY A 107 -25.97 19.20 -10.06
C GLY A 107 -27.04 18.47 -9.24
N LYS A 108 -27.18 17.15 -9.40
CA LYS A 108 -28.04 16.29 -8.57
C LYS A 108 -27.20 15.23 -7.86
N ASP A 109 -27.89 14.37 -7.10
CA ASP A 109 -27.27 13.24 -6.42
C ASP A 109 -26.43 12.39 -7.36
N SER A 110 -25.26 11.99 -6.88
CA SER A 110 -24.36 11.14 -7.62
C SER A 110 -24.78 9.69 -7.62
N TYR A 111 -25.74 9.26 -6.79
CA TYR A 111 -26.19 7.85 -6.69
C TYR A 111 -25.03 6.86 -6.54
N LEU A 112 -24.02 7.21 -5.74
CA LEU A 112 -22.86 6.36 -5.54
C LEU A 112 -23.28 5.08 -4.82
N ARG A 113 -22.79 3.94 -5.32
CA ARG A 113 -22.92 2.65 -4.63
C ARG A 113 -22.17 2.66 -3.30
N PHE A 114 -22.44 1.63 -2.49
CA PHE A 114 -21.76 1.40 -1.21
C PHE A 114 -21.88 2.58 -0.26
N ASN A 115 -23.02 3.27 -0.31
CA ASN A 115 -23.28 4.48 0.46
C ASN A 115 -22.18 5.55 0.30
N GLY A 116 -21.57 5.64 -0.90
CA GLY A 116 -20.49 6.59 -1.18
C GLY A 116 -19.12 6.23 -0.60
N SER A 117 -18.92 5.02 -0.08
CA SER A 117 -17.61 4.58 0.41
C SER A 117 -16.59 4.48 -0.71
N PHE A 118 -15.66 5.42 -0.78
CA PHE A 118 -14.59 5.42 -1.80
C PHE A 118 -13.61 4.26 -1.63
N THR A 119 -13.46 3.73 -0.41
CA THR A 119 -12.71 2.50 -0.15
C THR A 119 -13.33 1.30 -0.91
N GLN A 120 -14.66 1.24 -1.03
CA GLN A 120 -15.35 0.21 -1.83
C GLN A 120 -15.39 0.53 -3.32
N LEU A 121 -15.67 1.78 -3.67
CA LEU A 121 -15.74 2.21 -5.07
C LEU A 121 -14.38 2.08 -5.78
N CYS A 122 -13.28 2.27 -5.05
CA CYS A 122 -11.91 2.20 -5.57
C CYS A 122 -11.18 0.88 -5.26
N ARG A 123 -11.92 -0.18 -4.90
CA ARG A 123 -11.36 -1.50 -4.48
C ARG A 123 -10.36 -2.12 -5.45
N CYS A 124 -10.40 -1.79 -6.73
CA CYS A 124 -9.42 -2.23 -7.73
C CYS A 124 -7.98 -1.81 -7.41
N HIS A 125 -7.79 -0.73 -6.66
CA HIS A 125 -6.46 -0.22 -6.25
C HIS A 125 -5.96 -0.84 -4.93
N GLY A 126 -6.74 -1.79 -4.39
CA GLY A 126 -6.49 -2.51 -3.14
C GLY A 126 -7.01 -1.79 -1.91
N TYR A 127 -7.18 -2.54 -0.82
CA TYR A 127 -7.42 -1.97 0.50
C TYR A 127 -6.14 -1.31 1.03
N THR A 128 -6.28 -0.11 1.57
CA THR A 128 -5.20 0.60 2.24
C THR A 128 -5.28 0.29 3.72
N SER A 129 -4.48 -0.66 4.21
CA SER A 129 -4.37 -0.86 5.65
C SER A 129 -3.94 0.45 6.34
N GLY A 130 -4.19 0.60 7.64
CA GLY A 130 -3.73 1.77 8.40
C GLY A 130 -2.21 2.00 8.30
N ASN A 131 -1.46 0.96 7.94
CA ASN A 131 -0.02 1.00 7.73
C ASN A 131 0.37 1.48 6.31
N TYR A 132 -0.58 1.66 5.40
CA TYR A 132 -0.32 2.18 4.05
C TYR A 132 0.18 3.63 4.09
N ILE A 133 0.99 4.03 3.11
CA ILE A 133 1.55 5.38 3.00
C ILE A 133 0.53 6.48 2.69
N HIS A 134 -0.64 6.11 2.15
CA HIS A 134 -1.75 7.03 1.93
C HIS A 134 -3.02 6.49 2.60
N PRO A 135 -3.04 6.37 3.93
CA PRO A 135 -4.18 5.82 4.62
C PRO A 135 -5.40 6.73 4.38
N VAL A 136 -6.54 6.11 4.16
CA VAL A 136 -7.84 6.79 4.03
C VAL A 136 -8.72 6.43 5.22
N ASP A 137 -9.82 7.15 5.38
CA ASP A 137 -10.76 7.02 6.48
C ASP A 137 -10.13 7.35 7.86
N ILE A 138 -9.07 8.17 7.86
CA ILE A 138 -8.37 8.62 9.07
C ILE A 138 -8.75 10.05 9.45
N VAL A 139 -8.87 10.32 10.76
CA VAL A 139 -9.02 11.68 11.27
C VAL A 139 -7.63 12.31 11.38
N PRO A 140 -7.33 13.40 10.63
CA PRO A 140 -6.06 14.11 10.78
C PRO A 140 -5.94 14.74 12.18
N SER A 141 -4.71 14.87 12.68
CA SER A 141 -4.45 15.63 13.91
C SER A 141 -4.84 17.10 13.72
N GLU A 142 -5.10 17.82 14.82
CA GLU A 142 -5.44 19.25 14.76
C GLU A 142 -4.35 20.09 14.06
N GLU A 143 -3.07 19.76 14.30
CA GLU A 143 -1.94 20.38 13.60
C GLU A 143 -2.04 20.19 12.07
N LYS A 144 -2.37 18.98 11.61
CA LYS A 144 -2.53 18.70 10.19
C LYS A 144 -3.79 19.38 9.64
N LYS A 145 -4.92 19.32 10.35
CA LYS A 145 -6.17 20.00 9.96
C LYS A 145 -5.97 21.49 9.72
N ALA A 146 -5.21 22.16 10.58
CA ALA A 146 -4.91 23.58 10.43
C ALA A 146 -4.10 23.92 9.17
N ARG A 147 -3.42 22.93 8.57
CA ARG A 147 -2.61 23.10 7.35
C ARG A 147 -3.34 22.64 6.09
N ILE A 148 -4.30 21.72 6.23
CA ILE A 148 -5.08 21.19 5.11
C ILE A 148 -5.85 22.36 4.47
N PRO A 149 -5.57 22.68 3.20
CA PRO A 149 -6.20 23.79 2.52
C PRO A 149 -7.60 23.38 2.03
N GLU A 150 -8.48 24.37 1.84
CA GLU A 150 -9.92 24.16 1.59
C GLU A 150 -10.21 23.30 0.35
N GLU A 151 -9.37 23.36 -0.68
CA GLU A 151 -9.52 22.55 -1.89
C GLU A 151 -9.20 21.06 -1.71
N LEU A 152 -8.67 20.64 -0.55
CA LEU A 152 -8.51 19.24 -0.17
C LEU A 152 -9.60 18.86 0.84
N PRO A 153 -10.82 18.54 0.38
CA PRO A 153 -11.97 18.39 1.27
C PRO A 153 -11.79 17.17 2.18
N LEU A 154 -12.18 17.32 3.44
CA LEU A 154 -12.37 16.20 4.36
C LEU A 154 -13.82 15.71 4.26
N GLN A 155 -14.03 14.40 4.27
CA GLN A 155 -15.38 13.82 4.37
C GLN A 155 -15.62 13.42 5.82
N ASP A 156 -16.64 14.00 6.46
CA ASP A 156 -16.93 13.78 7.88
C ASP A 156 -15.71 14.01 8.78
N GLY A 157 -14.90 15.01 8.45
CA GLY A 157 -13.66 15.35 9.15
C GLY A 157 -12.50 14.36 8.94
N LYS A 158 -12.64 13.39 8.03
CA LYS A 158 -11.62 12.39 7.69
C LYS A 158 -10.95 12.68 6.35
N ILE A 159 -9.69 12.28 6.24
CA ILE A 159 -8.99 12.18 4.96
C ILE A 159 -9.53 10.94 4.23
N THR A 160 -10.00 11.12 3.01
CA THR A 160 -10.46 10.03 2.14
C THR A 160 -9.77 10.10 0.78
N CYS A 161 -10.10 9.18 -0.12
CA CYS A 161 -9.65 9.24 -1.51
C CYS A 161 -9.98 10.61 -2.14
N LEU A 162 -11.14 11.22 -1.84
CA LEU A 162 -11.56 12.51 -2.42
C LEU A 162 -10.77 13.71 -1.91
N THR A 163 -10.12 13.59 -0.75
CA THR A 163 -9.27 14.66 -0.22
C THR A 163 -8.12 14.93 -1.17
N CYS A 164 -7.50 13.88 -1.71
CA CYS A 164 -6.36 13.99 -2.61
C CYS A 164 -6.76 13.89 -4.09
N HIS A 165 -7.83 13.16 -4.40
CA HIS A 165 -8.24 12.86 -5.76
C HIS A 165 -9.53 13.60 -6.17
N ASP A 166 -9.52 14.20 -7.36
CA ASP A 166 -10.70 14.69 -8.06
C ASP A 166 -11.29 13.57 -8.93
N ILE A 167 -11.90 12.60 -8.26
CA ILE A 167 -12.41 11.36 -8.88
C ILE A 167 -13.51 11.66 -9.91
N TYR A 168 -14.23 12.78 -9.78
CA TYR A 168 -15.27 13.17 -10.73
C TYR A 168 -14.74 13.41 -12.14
N ARG A 169 -13.44 13.66 -12.32
CA ARG A 169 -12.81 13.77 -13.64
C ARG A 169 -12.93 12.49 -14.46
N GLN A 170 -13.06 11.33 -13.82
CA GLN A 170 -13.24 10.06 -14.51
C GLN A 170 -14.61 9.94 -15.21
N CYS A 171 -15.57 10.81 -14.86
CA CYS A 171 -16.90 10.88 -15.45
C CYS A 171 -16.94 11.74 -16.73
N LEU A 172 -15.84 12.40 -17.10
CA LEU A 172 -15.75 13.16 -18.34
C LEU A 172 -15.76 12.21 -19.54
N GLU A 173 -16.62 12.45 -20.52
CA GLU A 173 -16.67 11.63 -21.72
C GLU A 173 -15.37 11.73 -22.52
N ASN A 174 -14.92 10.63 -23.12
CA ASN A 174 -13.76 10.61 -24.02
C ASN A 174 -13.81 11.66 -25.15
N ARG A 175 -15.01 12.11 -25.56
CA ARG A 175 -15.16 13.19 -26.55
C ARG A 175 -14.58 14.52 -26.06
N ASP A 176 -14.70 14.82 -24.77
CA ASP A 176 -14.15 16.05 -24.18
C ASP A 176 -12.63 15.95 -24.06
N LEU A 177 -12.08 14.78 -23.72
CA LEU A 177 -10.64 14.52 -23.71
C LEU A 177 -10.01 14.49 -25.12
N ASN A 178 -10.73 14.02 -26.13
CA ASN A 178 -10.24 13.97 -27.51
C ASN A 178 -10.23 15.33 -28.21
N ARG A 179 -11.04 16.28 -27.73
CA ARG A 179 -11.04 17.69 -28.17
C ARG A 179 -9.90 18.51 -27.56
N MET A 180 -9.22 17.97 -26.54
CA MET A 180 -8.06 18.61 -25.95
C MET A 180 -6.84 18.52 -26.86
N SER A 181 -6.03 19.59 -26.87
CA SER A 181 -4.74 19.60 -27.57
C SER A 181 -3.86 18.43 -27.11
N GLN A 182 -2.89 18.00 -27.92
CA GLN A 182 -2.00 16.90 -27.52
C GLN A 182 -1.20 17.24 -26.25
N ALA A 183 -0.88 18.52 -26.05
CA ALA A 183 -0.27 19.04 -24.82
C ALA A 183 -1.22 18.97 -23.63
N ALA A 184 -2.49 19.33 -23.81
CA ALA A 184 -3.52 19.13 -22.80
C ALA A 184 -3.72 17.63 -22.54
N ARG A 185 -3.86 16.76 -23.54
CA ARG A 185 -3.90 15.30 -23.33
C ARG A 185 -2.65 14.75 -22.63
N LYS A 186 -1.45 15.31 -22.84
CA LYS A 186 -0.24 14.93 -22.11
C LYS A 186 -0.26 15.44 -20.66
N PHE A 187 -0.73 16.65 -20.44
CA PHE A 187 -0.99 17.24 -19.11
C PHE A 187 -2.04 16.41 -18.34
N TYR A 188 -3.16 16.07 -18.99
CA TYR A 188 -4.24 15.19 -18.53
C TYR A 188 -3.86 13.70 -18.49
N ARG A 189 -2.78 13.26 -19.14
CA ARG A 189 -2.21 11.92 -18.96
C ARG A 189 -1.23 11.88 -17.80
N ASN A 190 -0.57 12.98 -17.45
CA ASN A 190 0.07 13.11 -16.13
C ASN A 190 -1.01 13.20 -15.01
N GLU A 191 -2.25 13.63 -15.34
CA GLU A 191 -3.47 13.47 -14.50
C GLU A 191 -3.97 12.02 -14.35
N LEU A 192 -3.26 10.99 -14.82
CA LEU A 192 -3.64 9.57 -14.61
C LEU A 192 -3.86 9.20 -13.13
N MET A 193 -3.45 10.07 -12.20
CA MET A 193 -3.64 9.90 -10.76
C MET A 193 -4.75 10.78 -10.17
N PHE A 194 -5.53 11.54 -10.94
CA PHE A 194 -6.63 12.38 -10.44
C PHE A 194 -6.25 13.39 -9.34
N LEU A 195 -4.96 13.70 -9.14
CA LEU A 195 -4.53 14.46 -7.96
C LEU A 195 -5.03 15.91 -8.01
N ARG A 196 -5.63 16.39 -6.91
CA ARG A 196 -6.07 17.77 -6.74
C ARG A 196 -4.88 18.70 -6.71
N GLY A 197 -5.02 19.85 -7.37
CA GLY A 197 -3.96 20.85 -7.47
C GLY A 197 -2.87 20.49 -8.49
N ASN A 198 -3.22 19.78 -9.58
CA ASN A 198 -2.38 19.21 -10.66
C ASN A 198 -1.35 20.15 -11.37
N THR A 199 -1.03 21.33 -10.84
CA THR A 199 0.13 22.11 -11.27
C THR A 199 1.44 21.64 -10.63
N LEU A 200 1.39 20.63 -9.75
CA LEU A 200 2.57 20.21 -8.99
C LEU A 200 3.60 19.53 -9.90
N GLU A 201 4.75 20.16 -10.06
CA GLU A 201 5.90 19.61 -10.78
C GLU A 201 6.37 18.26 -10.19
N LYS A 202 6.06 18.00 -8.91
CA LYS A 202 6.39 16.76 -8.19
C LYS A 202 5.18 16.25 -7.41
N ARG A 203 4.95 14.93 -7.47
CA ARG A 203 3.89 14.24 -6.69
C ARG A 203 3.95 14.56 -5.20
N THR A 204 5.16 14.71 -4.64
CA THR A 204 5.40 14.97 -3.22
C THR A 204 4.92 16.35 -2.76
N THR A 205 4.75 17.31 -3.67
CA THR A 205 4.24 18.63 -3.29
C THR A 205 2.83 18.55 -2.72
N LEU A 206 2.02 17.56 -3.12
CA LEU A 206 0.69 17.34 -2.56
C LEU A 206 0.78 16.92 -1.10
N CYS A 207 1.76 16.06 -0.76
CA CYS A 207 1.98 15.60 0.60
C CYS A 207 2.27 16.77 1.55
N PHE A 208 3.03 17.76 1.08
CA PHE A 208 3.45 18.92 1.89
C PHE A 208 2.33 19.95 2.14
N ARG A 209 1.16 19.75 1.51
CA ARG A 209 -0.04 20.51 1.86
C ARG A 209 -0.57 20.16 3.26
N CYS A 210 -0.21 18.99 3.77
CA CYS A 210 -0.57 18.54 5.12
C CYS A 210 0.67 18.26 5.99
N HIS A 211 1.78 17.87 5.38
CA HIS A 211 3.01 17.48 6.06
C HIS A 211 4.07 18.59 6.03
N ASP A 212 4.88 18.69 7.08
CA ASP A 212 6.03 19.58 7.11
C ASP A 212 7.13 19.00 6.22
N GLU A 213 7.53 19.69 5.15
CA GLU A 213 8.55 19.21 4.21
C GLU A 213 9.91 18.99 4.89
N GLN A 214 10.28 19.81 5.87
CA GLN A 214 11.55 19.70 6.57
C GLN A 214 11.57 18.52 7.56
N LYS A 215 10.41 18.17 8.11
CA LYS A 215 10.25 17.03 9.03
C LYS A 215 9.82 15.75 8.33
N TYR A 216 9.37 15.85 7.07
CA TYR A 216 8.87 14.71 6.32
C TYR A 216 10.03 13.81 5.91
N ARG A 217 10.16 12.70 6.63
CA ARG A 217 10.98 11.59 6.18
C ARG A 217 10.15 10.72 5.25
N MET A 218 10.52 10.69 3.97
CA MET A 218 9.89 9.80 3.01
C MET A 218 9.97 8.37 3.52
N LEU A 219 8.83 7.70 3.55
CA LEU A 219 8.82 6.29 3.88
C LEU A 219 9.56 5.52 2.80
N ASP A 220 10.56 4.76 3.23
CA ASP A 220 11.21 3.75 2.42
C ASP A 220 10.77 2.38 2.96
N PRO A 221 10.01 1.57 2.21
CA PRO A 221 9.67 0.23 2.65
C PRO A 221 10.83 -0.76 2.49
N HIS A 222 11.92 -0.36 1.82
CA HIS A 222 13.04 -1.24 1.51
C HIS A 222 14.12 -1.24 2.58
N ASN A 223 14.19 -0.24 3.46
CA ASN A 223 15.13 -0.21 4.60
C ASN A 223 14.64 -1.10 5.76
N GLN A 224 14.57 -2.40 5.50
CA GLN A 224 13.82 -3.38 6.29
C GLN A 224 14.56 -3.88 7.53
N LEU A 225 15.79 -3.43 7.76
CA LEU A 225 16.59 -3.83 8.91
C LEU A 225 16.80 -2.67 9.89
N THR A 226 16.85 -3.00 11.17
CA THR A 226 17.36 -2.12 12.23
C THR A 226 18.88 -1.99 12.14
N ALA A 227 19.47 -1.08 12.95
CA ALA A 227 20.92 -0.91 12.99
C ALA A 227 21.67 -2.17 13.47
N ASP A 228 21.04 -3.02 14.29
CA ASP A 228 21.56 -4.32 14.73
C ASP A 228 21.20 -5.48 13.80
N GLY A 229 20.62 -5.20 12.63
CA GLY A 229 20.34 -6.19 11.58
C GLY A 229 19.06 -7.01 11.78
N LYS A 230 18.15 -6.61 12.66
CA LYS A 230 16.85 -7.29 12.84
C LYS A 230 15.84 -6.80 11.83
N VAL A 231 14.98 -7.71 11.34
CA VAL A 231 13.89 -7.37 10.42
C VAL A 231 12.82 -6.52 11.12
N ILE A 232 12.43 -5.41 10.49
CA ILE A 232 11.37 -4.51 10.94
C ILE A 232 10.04 -5.03 10.37
N ALA A 233 9.27 -5.75 11.18
CA ALA A 233 8.08 -6.49 10.74
C ALA A 233 7.01 -5.59 10.11
N GLU A 234 6.85 -4.37 10.60
CA GLU A 234 5.87 -3.41 10.11
C GLU A 234 6.16 -3.03 8.65
N LYS A 235 7.44 -3.03 8.24
CA LYS A 235 7.82 -2.73 6.86
C LYS A 235 7.43 -3.82 5.88
N CYS A 236 7.32 -5.07 6.34
CA CYS A 236 6.84 -6.17 5.51
C CYS A 236 5.39 -5.94 5.09
N LEU A 237 4.58 -5.33 5.95
CA LEU A 237 3.14 -5.13 5.75
C LEU A 237 2.77 -4.08 4.70
N TYR A 238 3.76 -3.36 4.15
CA TYR A 238 3.55 -2.48 3.00
C TYR A 238 3.29 -3.25 1.71
N CYS A 239 3.82 -4.47 1.60
CA CYS A 239 3.72 -5.31 0.42
C CYS A 239 3.00 -6.62 0.73
N HIS A 240 3.17 -7.15 1.94
CA HIS A 240 2.65 -8.45 2.35
C HIS A 240 1.43 -8.34 3.25
N VAL A 241 0.52 -9.32 3.16
CA VAL A 241 -0.65 -9.42 4.05
C VAL A 241 -0.20 -9.65 5.50
N GLU A 242 0.84 -10.46 5.66
CA GLU A 242 1.48 -10.80 6.91
C GLU A 242 3.00 -10.85 6.69
N LYS A 243 3.79 -10.69 7.75
CA LYS A 243 5.25 -10.83 7.63
C LYS A 243 5.59 -12.30 7.32
N PRO A 244 6.25 -12.61 6.18
CA PRO A 244 6.74 -13.97 5.93
C PRO A 244 7.90 -14.34 6.88
N ASP A 245 8.06 -15.63 7.17
CA ASP A 245 9.26 -16.18 7.81
C ASP A 245 10.38 -16.23 6.76
N GLU A 246 11.32 -15.29 6.86
CA GLU A 246 12.45 -15.11 5.95
C GLU A 246 13.38 -16.33 5.86
N ASN A 247 13.34 -17.22 6.85
CA ASN A 247 14.19 -18.40 6.90
C ASN A 247 13.55 -19.63 6.24
N LYS A 248 12.25 -19.58 5.95
CA LYS A 248 11.48 -20.76 5.52
C LYS A 248 10.54 -20.50 4.36
N ALA A 249 9.95 -19.32 4.26
CA ALA A 249 8.96 -19.01 3.25
C ALA A 249 9.60 -18.98 1.87
N GLY A 250 9.13 -19.87 0.99
CA GLY A 250 9.40 -19.79 -0.44
C GLY A 250 8.47 -18.81 -1.12
N TYR A 251 8.70 -18.54 -2.41
CA TYR A 251 7.88 -17.61 -3.19
C TYR A 251 6.37 -17.94 -3.16
N GLY A 252 6.02 -19.23 -3.17
CA GLY A 252 4.63 -19.69 -3.14
C GLY A 252 3.92 -19.46 -1.80
N ASP A 253 4.66 -19.25 -0.71
CA ASP A 253 4.11 -19.05 0.64
C ASP A 253 3.76 -17.58 0.92
N VAL A 254 4.25 -16.68 0.07
CA VAL A 254 4.18 -15.24 0.28
C VAL A 254 2.87 -14.68 -0.27
N LYS A 255 2.11 -13.99 0.59
CA LYS A 255 0.86 -13.32 0.21
C LYS A 255 1.08 -11.82 0.10
N LEU A 256 0.77 -11.26 -1.07
CA LEU A 256 0.81 -9.82 -1.31
C LEU A 256 -0.55 -9.19 -1.02
N ILE A 257 -0.55 -7.93 -0.57
CA ILE A 257 -1.79 -7.17 -0.31
C ILE A 257 -2.55 -6.78 -1.59
N GLY A 258 -1.99 -7.08 -2.77
CA GLY A 258 -2.57 -6.77 -4.06
C GLY A 258 -1.66 -7.12 -5.22
N ASP A 259 -2.03 -6.64 -6.41
CA ASP A 259 -1.23 -6.80 -7.64
C ASP A 259 0.15 -6.14 -7.50
N ILE A 260 1.21 -6.90 -7.77
CA ILE A 260 2.59 -6.47 -7.52
C ILE A 260 3.00 -5.25 -8.35
N LYS A 261 2.48 -5.09 -9.57
CA LYS A 261 2.75 -3.91 -10.40
C LYS A 261 2.16 -2.67 -9.75
N VAL A 262 0.91 -2.76 -9.28
CA VAL A 262 0.27 -1.66 -8.53
C VAL A 262 1.05 -1.35 -7.25
N LEU A 263 1.51 -2.37 -6.51
CA LEU A 263 2.28 -2.17 -5.28
C LEU A 263 3.55 -1.34 -5.51
N CYS A 264 4.34 -1.68 -6.52
CA CYS A 264 5.55 -0.93 -6.86
C CYS A 264 5.22 0.50 -7.34
N GLN A 265 4.19 0.65 -8.17
CA GLN A 265 3.83 1.93 -8.81
C GLN A 265 3.24 2.97 -7.84
N ARG A 266 2.86 2.56 -6.63
CA ARG A 266 2.44 3.48 -5.55
C ARG A 266 3.55 4.50 -5.23
N CYS A 267 4.81 4.05 -5.24
CA CYS A 267 5.98 4.90 -4.99
C CYS A 267 6.80 5.16 -6.27
N HIS A 268 6.92 4.18 -7.15
CA HIS A 268 7.76 4.26 -8.34
C HIS A 268 6.97 4.82 -9.55
N GLY A 269 7.58 5.74 -10.29
CA GLY A 269 7.00 6.30 -11.51
C GLY A 269 6.87 5.27 -12.64
N PRO A 270 5.87 5.42 -13.52
CA PRO A 270 5.68 4.52 -14.65
C PRO A 270 6.74 4.73 -15.75
N TYR A 271 7.70 3.80 -15.84
CA TYR A 271 8.55 3.53 -17.01
C TYR A 271 9.62 4.54 -17.43
N ASP A 272 9.85 5.63 -16.71
CA ASP A 272 10.74 6.71 -17.15
C ASP A 272 12.19 6.23 -17.44
N ARG A 273 12.60 5.08 -16.89
CA ARG A 273 13.97 4.53 -17.02
C ARG A 273 14.04 3.00 -17.07
N HIS A 274 13.00 2.32 -17.57
CA HIS A 274 13.13 0.87 -17.80
C HIS A 274 14.04 0.63 -19.00
N PRO A 275 14.96 -0.37 -18.98
CA PRO A 275 15.76 -0.70 -20.14
C PRO A 275 14.92 -0.85 -21.41
N ALA A 276 15.34 -0.14 -22.47
CA ALA A 276 14.67 -0.04 -23.77
C ALA A 276 13.23 0.51 -23.78
N SER A 277 12.75 1.06 -22.66
CA SER A 277 11.37 1.57 -22.52
C SER A 277 10.29 0.53 -22.86
N VAL A 278 10.58 -0.76 -22.67
CA VAL A 278 9.65 -1.87 -22.97
C VAL A 278 8.98 -2.36 -21.69
N ASP A 279 7.64 -2.47 -21.72
CA ASP A 279 6.87 -3.12 -20.66
C ASP A 279 7.04 -4.64 -20.74
N HIS A 280 7.72 -5.20 -19.75
CA HIS A 280 7.93 -6.64 -19.64
C HIS A 280 6.83 -7.33 -18.83
N TYR A 281 5.69 -6.67 -18.51
CA TYR A 281 4.58 -7.29 -17.78
C TYR A 281 3.75 -8.28 -18.62
N ILE A 282 4.43 -9.31 -19.13
CA ILE A 282 3.91 -10.30 -20.08
C ILE A 282 4.28 -11.71 -19.63
N GLN A 283 3.54 -12.69 -20.12
CA GLN A 283 3.91 -14.10 -19.95
C GLN A 283 5.12 -14.40 -20.86
N PRO A 284 6.24 -14.93 -20.32
CA PRO A 284 7.39 -15.26 -21.14
C PRO A 284 7.04 -16.41 -22.09
N SER A 285 7.59 -16.37 -23.31
CA SER A 285 7.45 -17.51 -24.24
C SER A 285 8.12 -18.76 -23.67
N GLY A 286 7.72 -19.95 -24.11
CA GLY A 286 8.34 -21.20 -23.62
C GLY A 286 9.86 -21.26 -23.81
N LYS A 287 10.41 -20.60 -24.85
CA LYS A 287 11.86 -20.47 -25.06
C LYS A 287 12.51 -19.59 -23.99
N ILE A 288 11.90 -18.46 -23.65
CA ILE A 288 12.40 -17.55 -22.60
C ILE A 288 12.26 -18.21 -21.23
N HIS A 289 11.12 -18.86 -20.95
CA HIS A 289 10.89 -19.54 -19.68
C HIS A 289 11.93 -20.64 -19.39
N ARG A 290 12.22 -21.51 -20.36
CA ARG A 290 13.30 -22.51 -20.24
C ARG A 290 14.69 -21.90 -20.03
N ARG A 291 14.88 -20.67 -20.50
CA ARG A 291 16.13 -19.96 -20.27
C ARG A 291 16.20 -19.34 -18.88
N MET A 292 15.09 -18.80 -18.40
CA MET A 292 14.97 -18.34 -17.01
C MET A 292 15.28 -19.49 -16.04
N GLN A 293 14.70 -20.67 -16.25
CA GLN A 293 14.97 -21.85 -15.43
C GLN A 293 16.46 -22.21 -15.40
N ARG A 294 17.12 -22.23 -16.56
CA ARG A 294 18.58 -22.44 -16.62
C ARG A 294 19.37 -21.36 -15.91
N LEU A 295 18.95 -20.09 -16.00
CA LEU A 295 19.61 -19.00 -15.27
C LEU A 295 19.45 -19.14 -13.75
N GLU A 296 18.28 -19.58 -13.27
CA GLU A 296 18.05 -19.85 -11.86
C GLU A 296 18.99 -20.95 -11.35
N GLU A 297 19.14 -22.03 -12.12
CA GLU A 297 20.07 -23.13 -11.84
C GLU A 297 21.55 -22.67 -11.89
N ASP A 298 21.96 -22.06 -13.00
CA ASP A 298 23.36 -21.67 -13.28
C ASP A 298 23.87 -20.61 -12.28
N LEU A 299 23.00 -19.70 -11.85
CA LEU A 299 23.38 -18.56 -11.00
C LEU A 299 22.94 -18.72 -9.53
N GLY A 300 22.20 -19.77 -9.18
CA GLY A 300 21.68 -19.98 -7.83
C GLY A 300 20.81 -18.82 -7.37
N LEU A 301 19.82 -18.43 -8.19
CA LEU A 301 18.90 -17.32 -7.94
C LEU A 301 17.46 -17.72 -8.24
N VAL A 302 16.49 -16.86 -7.90
CA VAL A 302 15.08 -17.02 -8.28
C VAL A 302 14.64 -15.85 -9.15
N LEU A 303 13.92 -16.13 -10.24
CA LEU A 303 13.30 -15.18 -11.16
C LEU A 303 11.76 -15.32 -11.05
N PRO A 304 11.15 -14.78 -9.99
CA PRO A 304 9.75 -15.04 -9.69
C PRO A 304 8.82 -14.48 -10.78
N LEU A 305 7.82 -15.27 -11.15
CA LEU A 305 6.70 -14.86 -12.01
C LEU A 305 5.45 -14.66 -11.15
N ASP A 306 4.53 -13.77 -11.53
CA ASP A 306 3.27 -13.63 -10.80
C ASP A 306 2.41 -14.92 -10.85
N GLN A 307 1.26 -14.89 -10.17
CA GLN A 307 0.32 -16.02 -10.13
C GLN A 307 -0.24 -16.41 -11.51
N MET A 308 -0.14 -15.52 -12.51
CA MET A 308 -0.52 -15.78 -13.90
C MET A 308 0.68 -16.20 -14.78
N GLY A 309 1.86 -16.40 -14.19
CA GLY A 309 3.09 -16.73 -14.90
C GLY A 309 3.69 -15.56 -15.68
N LYS A 310 3.35 -14.31 -15.36
CA LYS A 310 3.91 -13.12 -16.02
C LYS A 310 5.16 -12.62 -15.32
N LEU A 311 6.05 -12.04 -16.12
CA LEU A 311 7.17 -11.25 -15.64
C LEU A 311 6.67 -10.00 -14.92
N THR A 312 7.33 -9.62 -13.83
CA THR A 312 7.00 -8.45 -13.03
C THR A 312 8.25 -7.69 -12.62
N CYS A 313 8.09 -6.59 -11.88
CA CYS A 313 9.22 -5.83 -11.34
C CYS A 313 10.16 -6.73 -10.51
N VAL A 314 9.60 -7.64 -9.71
CA VAL A 314 10.37 -8.48 -8.78
C VAL A 314 11.07 -9.66 -9.46
N THR A 315 10.75 -9.94 -10.73
CA THR A 315 11.48 -10.92 -11.54
C THR A 315 12.92 -10.44 -11.77
N CYS A 316 13.09 -9.15 -12.05
CA CYS A 316 14.40 -8.55 -12.33
C CYS A 316 15.01 -7.89 -11.09
N HIS A 317 14.19 -7.31 -10.22
CA HIS A 317 14.63 -6.58 -9.03
C HIS A 317 14.35 -7.36 -7.74
N ASN A 318 15.24 -7.24 -6.76
CA ASN A 318 15.03 -7.73 -5.41
C ASN A 318 14.59 -6.57 -4.51
N PRO A 319 13.31 -6.48 -4.10
CA PRO A 319 12.86 -5.36 -3.29
C PRO A 319 13.44 -5.40 -1.87
N HIS A 320 14.06 -6.52 -1.45
CA HIS A 320 14.53 -6.68 -0.10
C HIS A 320 15.89 -6.03 0.16
N ASP A 321 16.10 -5.63 1.41
CA ASP A 321 17.43 -5.27 1.90
C ASP A 321 18.33 -6.48 2.06
N LYS A 322 19.65 -6.26 1.92
CA LYS A 322 20.65 -7.31 2.12
C LYS A 322 20.54 -7.80 3.56
N GLY A 323 20.43 -9.11 3.76
CA GLY A 323 20.29 -9.74 5.08
C GLY A 323 18.84 -9.91 5.55
N VAL A 324 17.84 -9.40 4.82
CA VAL A 324 16.43 -9.70 5.11
C VAL A 324 16.12 -11.14 4.80
N ILE A 325 16.52 -11.61 3.61
CA ILE A 325 16.55 -13.03 3.27
C ILE A 325 17.98 -13.51 3.53
N PRO A 326 18.19 -14.65 4.23
CA PRO A 326 19.52 -15.21 4.45
C PRO A 326 20.36 -15.30 3.15
N ASP A 327 21.62 -14.89 3.23
CA ASP A 327 22.52 -14.72 2.07
C ASP A 327 22.79 -16.03 1.31
N ASP A 328 22.58 -17.18 1.96
CA ASP A 328 22.70 -18.52 1.39
C ASP A 328 21.45 -18.97 0.60
N GLN A 329 20.31 -18.27 0.74
CA GLN A 329 19.12 -18.55 -0.05
C GLN A 329 19.14 -17.85 -1.41
N PHE A 330 18.63 -18.52 -2.44
CA PHE A 330 18.53 -17.98 -3.81
C PHE A 330 17.69 -16.69 -3.90
N GLY A 331 16.71 -16.52 -3.00
CA GLY A 331 15.87 -15.33 -2.93
C GLY A 331 16.63 -14.05 -2.54
N SER A 332 17.79 -14.15 -1.89
CA SER A 332 18.61 -13.02 -1.45
C SER A 332 19.38 -12.34 -2.59
N LYS A 333 19.56 -13.02 -3.73
CA LYS A 333 20.37 -12.51 -4.85
C LYS A 333 19.84 -11.19 -5.37
N GLY A 334 20.75 -10.25 -5.60
CA GLY A 334 20.45 -8.88 -6.01
C GLY A 334 20.20 -7.90 -4.86
N ALA A 335 19.94 -8.33 -3.62
CA ALA A 335 19.59 -7.41 -2.52
C ALA A 335 20.69 -6.40 -2.16
N ALA A 336 21.96 -6.71 -2.47
CA ALA A 336 23.10 -5.83 -2.24
C ALA A 336 23.43 -4.92 -3.45
N GLU A 337 22.80 -5.13 -4.60
CA GLU A 337 23.14 -4.43 -5.84
C GLU A 337 22.57 -3.00 -5.85
N LYS A 338 23.28 -2.08 -6.51
CA LYS A 338 22.89 -0.65 -6.60
C LYS A 338 21.45 -0.44 -7.09
N TYR A 339 21.00 -1.25 -8.05
CA TYR A 339 19.64 -1.21 -8.60
C TYR A 339 18.84 -2.45 -8.22
N LYS A 340 19.36 -3.21 -7.25
CA LYS A 340 18.78 -4.45 -6.76
C LYS A 340 18.55 -5.52 -7.83
N HIS A 341 19.30 -5.51 -8.94
CA HIS A 341 19.11 -6.49 -10.00
C HIS A 341 19.50 -7.89 -9.54
N ARG A 342 18.65 -8.89 -9.81
CA ARG A 342 18.93 -10.29 -9.47
C ARG A 342 20.02 -10.90 -10.33
N ILE A 343 20.03 -10.54 -11.61
CA ILE A 343 21.01 -11.03 -12.59
C ILE A 343 22.16 -10.02 -12.68
N PRO A 344 23.39 -10.42 -12.32
CA PRO A 344 24.55 -9.54 -12.40
C PRO A 344 24.96 -9.36 -13.86
N GLU A 345 25.00 -8.09 -14.31
CA GLU A 345 25.40 -7.67 -15.66
C GLU A 345 24.61 -8.30 -16.83
N LYS A 346 24.60 -7.64 -17.99
CA LYS A 346 24.03 -8.17 -19.25
C LYS A 346 22.61 -8.77 -19.15
N MET A 347 21.77 -8.30 -18.21
CA MET A 347 20.43 -8.83 -17.90
C MET A 347 19.58 -9.11 -19.15
N CYS A 348 19.55 -8.17 -20.11
CA CYS A 348 18.80 -8.34 -21.35
C CYS A 348 19.33 -9.53 -22.18
N LYS A 349 20.66 -9.70 -22.26
CA LYS A 349 21.28 -10.80 -23.01
C LYS A 349 21.04 -12.14 -22.34
N SER A 350 20.96 -12.18 -21.02
CA SER A 350 20.65 -13.38 -20.24
C SER A 350 19.30 -13.96 -20.63
N CYS A 351 18.29 -13.14 -20.96
CA CYS A 351 17.00 -13.63 -21.45
C CYS A 351 16.95 -13.73 -22.99
N HIS A 352 17.46 -12.73 -23.73
CA HIS A 352 17.22 -12.61 -25.17
C HIS A 352 18.29 -13.22 -26.09
N GLY A 353 19.53 -13.42 -25.59
CA GLY A 353 20.54 -14.25 -26.28
C GLY A 353 21.32 -13.53 -27.36
N MET A 354 21.54 -12.23 -27.14
CA MET A 354 22.25 -11.35 -28.05
C MET A 354 23.75 -11.32 -27.80
#